data_AF-A0A948NR54-F1
#
_entry.id   AF-A0A948NR54-F1
#
_cell.length_a   1.000
_cell.length_b   1.000
_cell.length_c   1.000
_cell.angle_alpha   90.00
_cell.angle_beta   90.00
_cell.angle_gamma   90.00
#
_symmetry.space_group_name_H-M   'P 1'
#
loop_
_entity.id
_entity.type
_entity.pdbx_description
1 polymer ?
#
loop_
_entity_poly.entity_id
_entity_poly.type
_entity_poly.pdbx_seq_one_letter_code
_entity_poly.pdbx_strand_id
1 'polypeptide(L)'
;MGIFQAIANKIKAFRWPWLSNVLRWLQDTIIEISFEVGKQVIAEMEAKIIEVATKNISWEEKWQTVYDYAKKTLKVSISDRWINLLIEVLVNRLKDERAIK
;
A
#
# COMPACT_ATOMS: atom_id res chain seq x y z
N MET A 1 5.21 -1.43 18.96
CA MET A 1 5.85 -2.64 18.40
C MET A 1 4.95 -3.16 17.29
N GLY A 2 5.50 -3.42 16.10
CA GLY A 2 4.69 -3.81 14.94
C GLY A 2 3.99 -5.16 15.12
N ILE A 3 2.82 -5.32 14.51
CA ILE A 3 2.00 -6.56 14.54
C ILE A 3 2.84 -7.78 14.15
N PHE A 4 3.72 -7.64 13.16
CA PHE A 4 4.65 -8.69 12.72
C PHE A 4 5.64 -9.13 13.81
N GLN A 5 6.08 -8.21 14.68
CA GLN A 5 7.02 -8.50 15.75
C GLN A 5 6.32 -9.23 16.91
N ALA A 6 5.04 -8.91 17.15
CA ALA A 6 4.20 -9.63 18.11
C ALA A 6 3.92 -11.08 17.66
N ILE A 7 3.69 -11.29 16.36
CA ILE A 7 3.52 -12.62 15.77
C ILE A 7 4.83 -13.42 15.88
N ALA A 8 5.97 -12.82 15.51
CA ALA A 8 7.28 -13.46 15.62
C ALA A 8 7.64 -13.86 17.07
N ASN A 9 7.28 -13.03 18.05
CA ASN A 9 7.52 -13.32 19.46
C ASN A 9 6.64 -14.46 19.98
N LYS A 10 5.38 -14.57 19.53
CA LYS A 10 4.50 -15.71 19.87
C LYS A 10 5.01 -17.03 19.28
N ILE A 11 5.56 -16.99 18.07
CA ILE A 11 6.12 -18.15 17.36
C ILE A 11 7.35 -18.71 18.11
N LYS A 12 8.26 -17.83 18.57
CA LYS A 12 9.48 -18.22 19.30
C LYS A 12 9.22 -18.90 20.65
N ALA A 13 8.05 -18.71 21.24
CA ALA A 13 7.70 -19.32 22.53
C ALA A 13 7.38 -20.83 22.43
N PHE A 14 7.17 -21.38 21.22
CA PHE A 14 6.86 -22.79 21.01
C PHE A 14 8.12 -23.63 20.76
N ARG A 15 8.40 -24.62 21.63
CA ARG A 15 9.65 -25.41 21.71
C ARG A 15 9.84 -26.47 20.60
N TRP A 16 9.59 -26.15 19.34
CA TRP A 16 9.68 -27.12 18.23
C TRP A 16 10.50 -26.52 17.07
N PRO A 17 11.78 -26.89 16.91
CA PRO A 17 12.70 -26.26 15.94
C PRO A 17 12.26 -26.34 14.47
N TRP A 18 11.51 -27.37 14.09
CA TRP A 18 10.95 -27.47 12.73
C TRP A 18 9.73 -26.55 12.54
N LEU A 19 8.95 -26.33 13.60
CA LEU A 19 7.78 -25.45 13.57
C LEU A 19 8.19 -23.99 13.45
N SER A 20 9.29 -23.58 14.11
CA SER A 20 9.83 -22.23 13.98
C SER A 20 10.37 -21.94 12.56
N ASN A 21 10.92 -22.93 11.87
CA ASN A 21 11.34 -22.82 10.46
C ASN A 21 10.14 -22.70 9.51
N VAL A 22 9.10 -23.50 9.70
CA VAL A 22 7.84 -23.42 8.91
C VAL A 22 7.15 -22.08 9.12
N LEU A 23 7.09 -21.60 10.37
CA LEU A 23 6.48 -20.32 10.70
C LEU A 23 7.28 -19.13 10.17
N ARG A 24 8.62 -19.23 10.13
CA ARG A 24 9.48 -18.24 9.47
C ARG A 24 9.26 -18.21 7.97
N TRP A 25 9.22 -19.38 7.32
CA TRP A 25 8.91 -19.47 5.89
C TRP A 25 7.54 -18.89 5.55
N LEU A 26 6.51 -19.19 6.36
CA LEU A 26 5.19 -18.57 6.21
C LEU A 26 5.23 -17.06 6.40
N GLN A 27 5.98 -16.57 7.40
CA GLN A 27 6.15 -15.13 7.62
C GLN A 27 6.82 -14.45 6.43
N ASP A 28 7.91 -15.02 5.91
CA ASP A 28 8.64 -14.49 4.76
C ASP A 28 7.76 -14.47 3.51
N THR A 29 7.02 -15.56 3.27
CA THR A 29 6.04 -15.67 2.16
C THR A 29 4.92 -14.62 2.30
N ILE A 30 4.39 -14.41 3.51
CA ILE A 30 3.36 -13.39 3.75
C ILE A 30 3.92 -11.98 3.51
N ILE A 31 5.17 -11.72 3.91
CA ILE A 31 5.83 -10.44 3.68
C ILE A 31 6.02 -10.21 2.18
N GLU A 32 6.55 -11.20 1.46
CA GLU A 32 6.76 -11.13 0.02
C GLU A 32 5.44 -10.89 -0.74
N ILE A 33 4.40 -11.66 -0.42
CA ILE A 33 3.05 -11.45 -0.97
C ILE A 33 2.54 -10.04 -0.61
N SER A 34 2.74 -9.58 0.62
CA SER A 34 2.32 -8.23 1.04
C SER A 34 3.06 -7.14 0.27
N PHE A 35 4.34 -7.34 -0.05
CA PHE A 35 5.13 -6.43 -0.88
C PHE A 35 4.65 -6.42 -2.33
N GLU A 36 4.39 -7.58 -2.93
CA GLU A 36 3.89 -7.66 -4.30
C GLU A 36 2.48 -7.08 -4.42
N VAL A 37 1.59 -7.38 -3.47
CA VAL A 37 0.28 -6.73 -3.39
C VAL A 37 0.43 -5.22 -3.20
N GLY A 38 1.37 -4.77 -2.36
CA GLY A 38 1.66 -3.35 -2.16
C GLY A 38 2.11 -2.65 -3.44
N LYS A 39 3.00 -3.29 -4.23
CA LYS A 39 3.44 -2.77 -5.54
C LYS A 39 2.28 -2.69 -6.52
N GLN A 40 1.45 -3.73 -6.58
CA GLN A 40 0.28 -3.74 -7.46
C GLN A 40 -0.69 -2.61 -7.10
N VAL A 41 -0.96 -2.39 -5.81
CA VAL A 41 -1.80 -1.28 -5.35
C VAL A 41 -1.20 0.07 -5.73
N ILE A 42 0.11 0.26 -5.59
CA ILE A 42 0.79 1.49 -6.03
C ILE A 42 0.61 1.70 -7.54
N ALA A 43 0.81 0.67 -8.36
CA ALA A 43 0.63 0.75 -9.80
C ALA A 43 -0.82 1.08 -10.20
N GLU A 44 -1.81 0.48 -9.53
CA GLU A 44 -3.22 0.80 -9.72
C GLU A 44 -3.54 2.26 -9.33
N MET A 45 -2.95 2.76 -8.25
CA MET A 45 -3.09 4.15 -7.81
C MET A 45 -2.44 5.13 -8.81
N GLU A 46 -1.25 4.84 -9.32
CA GLU A 46 -0.58 5.65 -10.33
C GLU A 46 -1.41 5.72 -11.62
N ALA A 47 -1.92 4.57 -12.09
CA ALA A 47 -2.81 4.52 -13.24
C ALA A 47 -4.08 5.37 -13.02
N LYS A 48 -4.65 5.33 -11.82
CA LYS A 48 -5.83 6.14 -11.49
C LYS A 48 -5.52 7.63 -11.49
N ILE A 49 -4.37 8.05 -10.95
CA ILE A 49 -3.94 9.45 -10.95
C ILE A 49 -3.79 9.95 -12.40
N ILE A 50 -3.14 9.17 -13.27
CA ILE A 50 -2.98 9.51 -14.68
C ILE A 50 -4.34 9.61 -15.40
N GLU A 51 -5.23 8.63 -15.18
CA GLU A 51 -6.59 8.63 -15.74
C GLU A 51 -7.34 9.91 -15.37
N VAL A 52 -7.28 10.30 -14.10
CA VAL A 52 -8.01 11.46 -13.57
C VAL A 52 -7.36 12.78 -13.95
N ALA A 53 -6.02 12.82 -14.11
CA ALA A 53 -5.29 14.00 -14.54
C ALA A 53 -5.76 14.52 -15.90
N THR A 54 -6.14 13.61 -16.82
CA THR A 54 -6.61 13.95 -18.17
C THR A 54 -8.06 14.43 -18.24
N LYS A 55 -8.83 14.33 -17.14
CA LYS A 55 -10.24 14.76 -17.09
C LYS A 55 -10.36 16.29 -17.00
N ASN A 56 -11.39 16.84 -17.63
CA ASN A 56 -11.73 18.26 -17.56
C ASN A 56 -12.66 18.53 -16.36
N ILE A 57 -12.13 18.35 -15.15
CA ILE A 57 -12.81 18.56 -13.86
C ILE A 57 -11.88 19.36 -12.93
N SER A 58 -12.42 19.91 -11.83
CA SER A 58 -11.62 20.73 -10.90
C SER A 58 -10.51 19.92 -10.22
N TRP A 59 -9.49 20.60 -9.70
CA TRP A 59 -8.42 19.92 -8.96
C TRP A 59 -8.99 19.16 -7.75
N GLU A 60 -9.96 19.76 -7.06
CA GLU A 60 -10.60 19.19 -5.87
C GLU A 60 -11.35 17.90 -6.24
N GLU A 61 -12.06 17.89 -7.37
CA GLU A 61 -12.75 16.70 -7.87
C GLU A 61 -11.76 15.61 -8.32
N LYS A 62 -10.63 16.00 -8.91
CA LYS A 62 -9.55 15.06 -9.26
C LYS A 62 -8.99 14.40 -8.00
N TRP A 63 -8.67 15.20 -6.99
CA TRP A 63 -8.15 14.73 -5.72
C TRP A 63 -9.13 13.76 -5.05
N GLN A 64 -10.39 14.17 -4.93
CA GLN A 64 -11.43 13.37 -4.29
C GLN A 64 -11.64 12.03 -5.01
N THR A 65 -11.62 12.03 -6.35
CA THR A 65 -11.76 10.80 -7.15
C THR A 65 -10.63 9.81 -6.87
N VAL A 66 -9.39 10.28 -6.79
CA VAL A 66 -8.22 9.43 -6.47
C VAL A 66 -8.29 8.95 -5.02
N TYR A 67 -8.69 9.83 -4.11
CA TYR A 67 -8.83 9.52 -2.69
C TYR A 67 -9.88 8.44 -2.40
N ASP A 68 -11.06 8.56 -3.00
CA ASP A 68 -12.14 7.58 -2.85
C ASP A 68 -11.74 6.22 -3.45
N TYR A 69 -11.01 6.25 -4.57
CA TYR A 69 -10.42 5.05 -5.15
C TYR A 69 -9.40 4.40 -4.21
N ALA A 70 -8.49 5.19 -3.62
CA ALA A 70 -7.51 4.70 -2.65
C ALA A 70 -8.17 4.02 -1.44
N LYS A 71 -9.21 4.64 -0.87
CA LYS A 71 -9.98 4.07 0.24
C LYS A 71 -10.61 2.73 -0.13
N LYS A 72 -11.14 2.62 -1.34
CA LYS A 72 -11.75 1.37 -1.84
C LYS A 72 -10.72 0.27 -2.10
N THR A 73 -9.55 0.62 -2.64
CA THR A 73 -8.51 -0.34 -3.04
C THR A 73 -7.73 -0.84 -1.83
N LEU A 74 -7.39 0.04 -0.88
CA LEU A 74 -6.55 -0.33 0.25
C LEU A 74 -7.25 -1.24 1.26
N LYS A 75 -8.60 -1.32 1.27
CA LYS A 75 -9.48 -2.23 2.06
C LYS A 75 -9.10 -2.49 3.53
N VAL A 76 -8.19 -1.71 4.09
CA VAL A 76 -7.60 -1.84 5.42
C VAL A 76 -7.80 -0.50 6.12
N SER A 77 -7.88 -0.53 7.46
CA SER A 77 -8.03 0.64 8.35
C SER A 77 -6.79 1.57 8.33
N ILE A 78 -6.31 1.92 7.14
CA ILE A 78 -5.28 2.92 6.92
C ILE A 78 -5.93 4.27 7.18
N SER A 79 -5.31 5.07 8.04
CA SER A 79 -5.84 6.38 8.36
C SER A 79 -5.75 7.32 7.15
N ASP A 80 -6.71 8.24 7.09
CA ASP A 80 -6.84 9.26 6.04
C ASP A 80 -5.53 10.04 5.81
N ARG A 81 -4.74 10.27 6.88
CA ARG A 81 -3.42 10.90 6.81
C ARG A 81 -2.45 10.13 5.91
N TRP A 82 -2.39 8.81 6.04
CA TRP A 82 -1.48 7.97 5.25
C TRP A 82 -1.95 7.85 3.80
N ILE A 83 -3.26 7.84 3.58
CA ILE A 83 -3.85 7.86 2.23
C ILE A 83 -3.49 9.16 1.52
N ASN A 84 -3.66 10.31 2.18
CA ASN A 84 -3.28 11.60 1.63
C ASN A 84 -1.79 11.66 1.31
N LEU A 85 -0.93 11.24 2.25
CA LEU A 85 0.52 11.23 2.03
C LEU A 85 0.91 10.35 0.84
N LEU A 86 0.30 9.15 0.71
CA LEU A 86 0.54 8.27 -0.43
C LEU A 86 0.19 8.97 -1.74
N ILE A 87 -0.99 9.58 -1.83
CA ILE A 87 -1.44 10.28 -3.05
C ILE A 87 -0.51 11.45 -3.36
N GLU A 88 -0.12 12.25 -2.37
CA GLU A 88 0.82 13.37 -2.55
C GLU A 88 2.17 12.90 -3.11
N VAL A 89 2.73 11.84 -2.53
CA VAL A 89 4.01 11.26 -2.97
C VAL A 89 3.91 10.76 -4.41
N LEU A 90 2.84 10.04 -4.76
CA LEU A 90 2.65 9.53 -6.12
C LEU A 90 2.41 10.64 -7.13
N VAL A 91 1.62 11.66 -6.79
CA VAL A 91 1.40 12.83 -7.65
C VAL A 91 2.71 13.58 -7.90
N ASN A 92 3.51 13.84 -6.86
CA ASN A 92 4.79 14.52 -6.99
C ASN A 92 5.76 13.71 -7.86
N ARG A 93 5.87 12.41 -7.62
CA ARG A 93 6.68 11.51 -8.44
C ARG A 93 6.27 11.54 -9.91
N LEU A 94 4.97 11.43 -10.20
CA LEU A 94 4.45 11.45 -11.57
C LEU A 94 4.65 12.80 -12.27
N LYS A 95 4.68 13.91 -11.52
CA LYS A 95 5.06 15.23 -12.04
C LYS A 95 6.55 15.29 -12.38
N ASP A 96 7.42 14.77 -11.51
CA ASP A 96 8.86 14.70 -11.73
C ASP A 96 9.18 13.86 -12.98
N GLU A 97 8.45 12.76 -13.18
CA GLU A 97 8.53 11.89 -14.36
C GLU A 97 7.85 12.49 -15.62
N ARG A 98 7.22 13.67 -15.51
CA ARG A 98 6.44 14.35 -16.58
C ARG A 98 5.26 13.53 -17.13
N ALA A 99 4.78 12.55 -16.38
CA ALA A 99 3.61 11.74 -16.74
C ALA A 99 2.30 12.54 -16.62
N ILE A 100 2.27 13.52 -15.72
CA ILE A 100 1.17 14.47 -15.53
C ILE A 100 1.73 15.90 -15.41
N LYS A 101 0.94 16.91 -15.80
CA LYS A 101 1.29 18.34 -15.71
C LYS A 101 0.71 18.98 -14.46
#